data_AF-R7I1B3-F1
#
_entry.id   AF-R7I1B3-F1
#
_cell.length_a   1.000
_cell.length_b   1.000
_cell.length_c   1.000
_cell.angle_alpha   90.00
_cell.angle_beta   90.00
_cell.angle_gamma   90.00
#
_symmetry.space_group_name_H-M   'P 1'
#
loop_
_entity.id
_entity.type
_entity.pdbx_description
1 polymer ?
#
loop_
_entity_poly.entity_id
_entity_poly.type
_entity_poly.pdbx_seq_one_letter_code
_entity_poly.pdbx_strand_id
1 'polypeptide(L)' 'MARNEIYARHGRKFKDKTLQKYFDEKSWYEGEYEPDEFQETWLSLLERKNAAFLLAKEKGKK' A
#
# COMPACT_ATOMS: atom_id res chain seq x y z
N MET A 1 -8.53 -0.10 1.92
CA MET A 1 -7.92 1.05 1.21
C MET A 1 -6.79 1.70 1.99
N ALA A 2 -6.96 2.06 3.27
CA ALA A 2 -5.93 2.71 4.10
C ALA A 2 -4.56 2.03 4.10
N ARG A 3 -4.50 0.69 4.06
CA ARG A 3 -3.23 -0.04 3.97
C ARG A 3 -2.52 0.21 2.63
N ASN A 4 -3.27 0.34 1.55
CA ASN A 4 -2.73 0.56 0.21
C ASN A 4 -2.15 1.98 0.08
N GLU A 5 -2.69 2.96 0.81
CA GLU A 5 -2.13 4.31 0.84
C GLU A 5 -0.72 4.34 1.43
N ILE A 6 -0.47 3.54 2.48
CA ILE A 6 0.87 3.36 3.06
C ILE A 6 1.82 2.85 1.98
N TYR A 7 1.45 1.80 1.25
CA TYR A 7 2.29 1.27 0.17
C TYR A 7 2.46 2.26 -0.99
N ALA A 8 1.41 3.00 -1.35
CA ALA A 8 1.45 3.99 -2.44
C ALA A 8 2.41 5.14 -2.13
N ARG A 9 2.47 5.59 -0.87
CA ARG A 9 3.39 6.65 -0.42
C ARG A 9 4.87 6.29 -0.58
N HIS A 10 5.19 4.99 -0.59
CA HIS A 10 6.54 4.49 -0.83
C HIS A 10 6.74 4.07 -2.29
N GLY A 11 5.84 4.48 -3.20
CA GLY A 11 5.96 4.24 -4.62
C GLY A 11 5.72 2.80 -5.07
N ARG A 12 5.04 1.99 -4.25
CA ARG A 12 4.65 0.64 -4.64
C ARG A 12 3.53 0.67 -5.68
N LYS A 13 3.70 -0.08 -6.77
CA LYS A 13 2.65 -0.37 -7.74
C LYS A 13 1.69 -1.46 -7.27
N PHE A 14 0.50 -1.49 -7.87
CA PHE A 14 -0.58 -2.39 -7.51
C PHE A 14 -0.90 -3.33 -8.68
N LYS A 15 -0.98 -4.64 -8.39
CA LYS A 15 -1.43 -5.64 -9.38
C LYS A 15 -2.90 -5.44 -9.79
N ASP A 16 -3.69 -4.85 -8.89
CA ASP A 16 -5.08 -4.51 -9.15
C ASP A 16 -5.16 -3.21 -9.97
N LYS A 17 -5.73 -3.31 -11.17
CA LYS A 17 -5.83 -2.18 -12.11
C LYS A 17 -6.68 -1.03 -11.58
N THR A 18 -7.68 -1.32 -10.74
CA THR A 18 -8.54 -0.29 -10.14
C THR A 18 -7.76 0.51 -9.10
N LEU A 19 -6.99 -0.20 -8.26
CA LEU A 19 -6.11 0.45 -7.29
C LEU A 19 -5.00 1.23 -7.98
N GLN A 20 -4.35 0.65 -8.99
CA GLN A 20 -3.29 1.32 -9.74
C GLN A 20 -3.82 2.63 -10.34
N LYS A 21 -4.94 2.57 -11.08
CA LYS A 21 -5.57 3.76 -11.66
C LYS A 21 -5.93 4.81 -10.60
N TYR A 22 -6.51 4.38 -9.48
CA TYR A 22 -6.89 5.29 -8.39
C TYR A 22 -5.69 6.07 -7.82
N PHE A 23 -4.53 5.41 -7.70
CA PHE A 23 -3.31 6.04 -7.21
C PHE A 23 -2.57 6.82 -8.30
N ASP A 24 -2.57 6.38 -9.56
CA ASP A 24 -2.07 7.16 -10.72
C ASP A 24 -2.76 8.52 -10.85
N GLU A 25 -4.03 8.64 -10.45
CA GLU A 25 -4.75 9.92 -10.42
C GLU A 25 -4.31 10.84 -9.26
N LYS A 26 -3.41 10.40 -8.37
CA LYS A 26 -2.89 11.20 -7.27
C LYS A 26 -1.59 11.87 -7.68
N SER A 27 -1.56 13.20 -7.61
CA SER A 27 -0.36 14.01 -7.91
C SER A 27 0.86 13.74 -7.04
N TRP A 28 0.68 13.07 -5.89
CA TRP A 28 1.76 12.72 -4.96
C TRP A 28 2.24 11.27 -5.12
N TYR A 29 1.61 10.46 -5.97
CA TYR A 29 1.93 9.07 -6.15
C TYR A 29 2.92 8.88 -7.29
N GLU A 30 4.04 8.22 -7.00
CA GLU A 30 5.06 7.88 -7.99
C GLU A 30 5.29 6.37 -7.94
N GLY A 31 4.68 5.63 -8.87
CA GLY A 31 4.86 4.18 -8.97
C GLY A 31 6.26 3.81 -9.47
N GLU A 32 7.22 3.70 -8.58
CA GLU A 32 8.62 3.36 -8.89
C GLU A 32 8.88 1.85 -8.78
N TYR A 33 8.26 1.19 -7.81
CA TYR A 33 8.57 -0.21 -7.46
C TYR A 33 7.44 -1.15 -7.83
N GLU A 34 7.77 -2.24 -8.54
CA GLU A 34 6.80 -3.31 -8.76
C GLU A 34 6.38 -3.96 -7.44
N PRO A 35 5.15 -4.48 -7.34
CA PRO A 35 4.62 -5.07 -6.12
C PRO A 35 5.45 -6.23 -5.56
N ASP A 36 6.23 -6.91 -6.42
CA ASP A 36 7.13 -8.01 -6.08
C ASP A 36 8.55 -7.51 -5.69
N GLU A 37 8.94 -6.31 -6.12
CA GLU A 37 10.21 -5.67 -5.73
C GLU A 37 10.10 -4.90 -4.41
N PHE A 38 8.90 -4.43 -4.09
CA PHE A 38 8.66 -3.68 -2.87
C PHE A 38 8.85 -4.55 -1.62
N GLN A 39 9.76 -4.11 -0.75
CA GLN A 39 10.03 -4.80 0.51
C GLN A 39 9.29 -4.12 1.66
N GLU A 40 8.55 -4.89 2.46
CA GLU A 40 7.94 -4.37 3.70
C GLU A 40 8.96 -3.86 4.71
N THR A 41 10.25 -4.17 4.51
CA THR A 41 11.36 -3.65 5.30
C THR A 41 11.57 -2.14 5.13
N TRP A 42 11.09 -1.55 4.04
CA TRP A 42 11.19 -0.10 3.79
C TRP A 42 10.17 0.70 4.61
N LEU A 43 9.08 0.06 5.02
CA LEU A 43 8.12 0.65 5.93
C LEU A 43 8.72 0.78 7.33
N SER A 44 8.46 1.92 7.97
CA SER A 44 8.77 2.12 9.38
C SER A 44 8.03 1.11 10.25
N LEU A 45 8.54 0.85 11.46
CA LEU A 45 7.90 -0.03 12.44
C LEU A 45 6.43 0.37 12.70
N LEU A 46 6.15 1.68 12.72
CA LEU A 46 4.79 2.18 12.91
C LEU A 46 3.89 1.88 11.69
N GLU A 47 4.41 2.05 10.48
CA GLU A 47 3.67 1.78 9.24
C GLU A 47 3.36 0.30 9.09
N ARG A 48 4.31 -0.57 9.43
CA ARG A 48 4.06 -2.02 9.48
C ARG A 48 3.00 -2.39 10.50
N LYS A 49 3.05 -1.81 11.71
CA LYS A 49 2.03 -2.00 12.74
C LYS A 49 0.66 -1.53 12.25
N ASN A 50 0.59 -0.38 11.59
CA ASN A 50 -0.65 0.15 11.03
C ASN A 50 -1.17 -0.74 9.89
N ALA A 51 -0.31 -1.17 8.97
CA ALA A 51 -0.67 -2.07 7.89
C ALA A 51 -1.20 -3.43 8.42
N ALA A 52 -0.55 -3.99 9.43
CA ALA A 52 -0.98 -5.21 10.11
C ALA A 52 -2.31 -5.01 10.84
N PHE A 53 -2.48 -3.89 11.55
CA PHE A 53 -3.73 -3.56 12.24
C PHE A 53 -4.91 -3.41 11.27
N LEU A 54 -4.70 -2.72 10.15
CA LEU A 54 -5.71 -2.56 9.11
C LEU A 54 -6.06 -3.90 8.46
N LEU A 55 -5.06 -4.75 8.18
CA LEU A 55 -5.30 -6.11 7.68
C LEU A 55 -6.11 -6.96 8.67
N ALA A 56 -5.81 -6.87 9.97
CA ALA A 56 -6.56 -7.57 11.01
C ALA A 56 -8.02 -7.08 11.08
N LYS A 57 -8.25 -5.77 10.94
CA LYS A 57 -9.60 -5.17 10.85
C LYS A 57 -10.36 -5.59 9.59
N GLU A 58 -9.67 -5.75 8.46
CA GLU A 58 -10.27 -6.25 7.21
C GLU A 58 -10.65 -7.73 7.34
N LYS A 59 -9.85 -8.55 8.01
CA LYS A 59 -10.12 -9.98 8.24
C LYS A 59 -11.17 -10.25 9.33
N GLY A 60 -11.26 -9.40 10.34
CA GLY A 60 -12.22 -9.52 11.45
C GLY A 60 -13.65 -9.08 11.11
N LYS A 61 -13.90 -8.63 9.87
CA LYS A 61 -15.24 -8.28 9.37
C LYS A 61 -15.99 -9.45 8.72
N LYS A 62 -15.53 -10.68 8.93
CA LYS A 62 -16.14 -11.90 8.40
C LYS A 62 -17.09 -12.53 9.40
#